data_AF-A0A1C2XX66-F1
#
_entry.id   AF-A0A1C2XX66-F1
#
_cell.length_a   1.000
_cell.length_b   1.000
_cell.length_c   1.000
_cell.angle_alpha   90.00
_cell.angle_beta   90.00
_cell.angle_gamma   90.00
#
_symmetry.space_group_name_H-M   'P 1'
#
loop_
_entity.id
_entity.type
_entity.pdbx_description
1 polymer ?
#
loop_
_entity_poly.entity_id
_entity_poly.type
_entity_poly.pdbx_seq_one_letter_code
_entity_poly.pdbx_strand_id
1 'polypeptide(L)'
;MISKMVERDERTTFIENISYKFGYVFITFALLLDTAYRSLYSNEAPWDLLAIIIISGVVMSIYQYKQRILGNTWLRTFIFTFIIAFIIAIIMVFVRKLF
;
A
#
# COMPACT_ATOMS: atom_id res chain seq x y z
N MET A 1 -32.57 5.34 -27.41
CA MET A 1 -31.84 4.07 -27.23
C MET A 1 -32.02 3.64 -25.80
N ILE A 2 -32.84 2.60 -25.56
CA ILE A 2 -32.97 2.01 -24.23
C ILE A 2 -31.63 1.34 -23.94
N SER A 3 -30.91 1.85 -22.95
CA SER A 3 -29.70 1.22 -22.43
C SER A 3 -30.07 -0.20 -22.01
N LYS A 4 -29.62 -1.20 -22.77
CA LYS A 4 -29.70 -2.60 -22.33
C LYS A 4 -28.85 -2.65 -21.07
N MET A 5 -29.48 -2.83 -19.91
CA MET A 5 -28.76 -3.20 -18.69
C MET A 5 -28.01 -4.49 -19.02
N VAL A 6 -26.70 -4.40 -19.19
CA VAL A 6 -25.86 -5.55 -19.42
C VAL A 6 -25.81 -6.33 -18.12
N GLU A 7 -26.25 -7.59 -18.15
CA GLU A 7 -26.22 -8.48 -17.01
C GLU A 7 -24.78 -8.69 -16.56
N ARG A 8 -24.53 -8.66 -15.24
CA ARG A 8 -23.17 -8.67 -14.68
C ARG A 8 -22.53 -10.04 -14.93
N ASP A 9 -21.59 -10.07 -15.87
CA ASP A 9 -20.82 -11.27 -16.24
C ASP A 9 -19.45 -11.34 -15.54
N GLU A 10 -18.74 -12.45 -15.75
CA GLU A 10 -17.39 -12.66 -15.22
C GLU A 10 -16.40 -11.60 -15.72
N ARG A 11 -16.56 -11.16 -16.99
CA ARG A 11 -15.72 -10.13 -17.60
C ARG A 11 -15.90 -8.78 -16.93
N THR A 12 -17.13 -8.40 -16.61
CA THR A 12 -17.46 -7.16 -15.91
C THR A 12 -16.80 -7.14 -14.54
N THR A 13 -16.93 -8.24 -13.79
CA THR A 13 -16.32 -8.39 -12.45
C THR A 13 -14.78 -8.35 -12.52
N PHE A 14 -14.18 -8.96 -13.55
CA PHE A 14 -12.74 -8.92 -13.77
C PHE A 14 -12.23 -7.50 -14.04
N ILE A 15 -12.87 -6.76 -14.95
CA ILE A 15 -12.50 -5.38 -15.28
C ILE A 15 -12.67 -4.46 -14.06
N GLU A 16 -13.74 -4.67 -13.29
CA GLU A 16 -14.02 -3.91 -12.07
C GLU A 16 -12.95 -4.16 -10.98
N ASN A 17 -12.52 -5.40 -10.78
CA ASN A 17 -11.43 -5.69 -9.85
C ASN A 17 -10.10 -5.05 -10.29
N ILE A 18 -9.82 -5.00 -11.60
CA ILE A 18 -8.66 -4.29 -12.14
C ILE A 18 -8.76 -2.79 -11.87
N SER A 19 -9.94 -2.19 -12.07
CA SER A 19 -10.11 -0.75 -11.82
C SER A 19 -9.91 -0.40 -10.35
N TYR A 20 -10.40 -1.23 -9.41
CA TYR A 20 -10.14 -1.08 -7.98
C TYR A 20 -8.67 -1.18 -7.64
N LYS A 21 -7.92 -2.10 -8.27
CA LYS A 21 -6.47 -2.19 -8.09
C LYS A 21 -5.77 -0.89 -8.52
N PHE A 22 -6.11 -0.34 -9.69
CA PHE A 22 -5.52 0.91 -10.15
C PHE A 22 -5.87 2.08 -9.24
N GLY A 23 -7.13 2.19 -8.81
CA GLY A 23 -7.58 3.21 -7.86
C GLY A 23 -6.81 3.13 -6.54
N TYR A 24 -6.66 1.93 -5.97
CA TYR A 24 -5.88 1.71 -4.76
C TYR A 24 -4.41 2.12 -4.93
N VAL A 25 -3.76 1.70 -6.01
CA VAL A 25 -2.36 2.06 -6.31
C VAL A 25 -2.21 3.57 -6.42
N PHE A 26 -3.06 4.23 -7.20
CA PHE A 26 -3.02 5.68 -7.38
C PHE A 26 -3.17 6.42 -6.04
N ILE A 27 -4.20 6.09 -5.25
CA ILE A 27 -4.45 6.72 -3.94
C ILE A 27 -3.29 6.48 -2.98
N THR A 28 -2.76 5.26 -2.92
CA THR A 28 -1.65 4.92 -2.02
C THR A 28 -0.41 5.75 -2.35
N PHE A 29 -0.06 5.87 -3.63
CA PHE A 29 1.08 6.69 -4.06
C PHE A 29 0.82 8.19 -3.85
N ALA A 30 -0.40 8.67 -4.07
CA ALA A 30 -0.75 10.06 -3.76
C ALA A 30 -0.58 10.38 -2.26
N LEU A 31 -1.03 9.47 -1.37
CA LEU A 31 -0.85 9.63 0.08
C LEU A 31 0.63 9.56 0.49
N LEU A 32 1.43 8.69 -0.14
CA LEU A 32 2.87 8.63 0.12
C LEU A 32 3.58 9.92 -0.32
N LEU A 33 3.18 10.50 -1.46
CA LEU A 33 3.71 11.78 -1.93
C LEU A 33 3.31 12.93 -1.00
N ASP A 34 2.05 12.97 -0.54
CA ASP A 34 1.60 13.97 0.45
C ASP A 34 2.37 13.84 1.77
N THR A 35 2.54 12.61 2.25
CA THR A 35 3.37 12.31 3.43
C THR A 35 4.81 12.84 3.24
N ALA A 36 5.44 12.56 2.10
CA ALA A 36 6.79 13.04 1.82
C ALA A 36 6.84 14.58 1.75
N TYR A 37 5.87 15.21 1.10
CA TYR A 37 5.78 16.66 0.98
C TYR A 37 5.64 17.34 2.36
N ARG A 38 4.71 16.88 3.21
CA ARG A 38 4.51 17.43 4.56
C ARG A 38 5.71 17.24 5.47
N SER A 39 6.34 16.07 5.38
CA SER A 39 7.55 15.76 6.15
C SER A 39 8.73 16.65 5.75
N LEU A 40 8.94 16.85 4.45
CA LEU A 40 10.11 17.58 3.93
C LEU A 40 9.93 19.09 3.90
N TYR A 41 8.74 19.58 3.57
CA TYR A 41 8.49 21.01 3.37
C TYR A 41 7.86 21.67 4.60
N SER A 42 6.86 21.02 5.20
CA SER A 42 6.14 21.57 6.36
C SER A 42 6.78 21.21 7.70
N ASN A 43 7.79 20.33 7.73
CA ASN A 43 8.38 19.76 8.95
C ASN A 43 7.32 19.13 9.89
N GLU A 44 6.20 18.70 9.32
CA GLU A 44 5.15 18.02 10.07
C GLU A 44 5.47 16.53 10.14
N ALA A 45 4.88 15.85 11.12
CA ALA A 45 4.99 14.42 11.24
C ALA A 45 3.67 13.76 10.80
N PRO A 46 3.47 13.47 9.49
CA PRO A 46 2.22 12.96 8.91
C PRO A 46 1.98 11.47 9.21
N TRP A 47 2.03 11.13 10.50
CA TRP A 47 1.83 9.77 11.00
C TRP A 47 0.42 9.25 10.75
N ASP A 48 -0.56 10.15 10.66
CA ASP A 48 -1.94 9.84 10.30
C ASP A 48 -2.04 9.26 8.88
N LEU A 49 -1.42 9.92 7.89
CA LEU A 49 -1.40 9.46 6.51
C LEU A 49 -0.62 8.15 6.37
N LEU A 50 0.54 8.04 7.04
CA LEU A 50 1.30 6.79 7.09
C LEU A 50 0.51 5.66 7.74
N ALA A 51 -0.20 5.92 8.83
CA ALA A 51 -1.03 4.92 9.50
C ALA A 51 -2.14 4.43 8.58
N ILE A 52 -2.79 5.31 7.81
CA ILE A 52 -3.82 4.92 6.83
C ILE A 52 -3.24 3.95 5.79
N ILE A 53 -2.06 4.25 5.23
CA ILE A 53 -1.38 3.39 4.24
C ILE A 53 -1.02 2.03 4.85
N ILE A 54 -0.50 2.02 6.08
CA ILE A 54 -0.10 0.78 6.75
C ILE A 54 -1.34 -0.07 7.08
N ILE A 55 -2.36 0.54 7.66
CA ILE A 55 -3.61 -0.14 8.05
C ILE A 55 -4.30 -0.71 6.82
N SER A 56 -4.37 0.02 5.70
CA SER A 56 -4.97 -0.50 4.47
C SER A 56 -4.25 -1.76 3.98
N GLY A 57 -2.92 -1.75 3.99
CA GLY A 57 -2.10 -2.91 3.65
C GLY A 57 -2.31 -4.10 4.60
N VAL A 58 -2.42 -3.85 5.90
CA VAL A 58 -2.68 -4.87 6.93
C VAL A 58 -4.06 -5.51 6.72
N VAL A 59 -5.11 -4.71 6.54
CA VAL A 59 -6.48 -5.21 6.32
C VAL A 59 -6.54 -6.12 5.08
N MET A 60 -5.92 -5.69 3.98
CA MET A 60 -5.83 -6.50 2.75
C MET A 60 -5.07 -7.81 2.98
N SER A 61 -3.95 -7.75 3.71
CA SER A 61 -3.11 -8.92 4.00
C SER A 61 -3.84 -9.93 4.89
N ILE A 62 -4.57 -9.46 5.91
CA ILE A 62 -5.40 -10.32 6.77
C ILE A 62 -6.49 -11.01 5.94
N TYR A 63 -7.15 -10.29 5.06
CA TYR A 63 -8.18 -10.87 4.20
C TYR A 63 -7.58 -11.95 3.27
N GLN A 64 -6.45 -11.67 2.63
CA GLN A 64 -5.76 -12.63 1.76
C GLN A 64 -5.24 -13.85 2.53
N TYR A 65 -4.77 -13.66 3.77
CA TYR A 65 -4.37 -14.74 4.65
C TYR A 65 -5.55 -15.65 4.99
N LYS A 66 -6.71 -15.09 5.33
CA LYS A 66 -7.95 -15.84 5.60
C LYS A 66 -8.39 -16.67 4.40
N GLN A 67 -8.20 -16.13 3.19
CA GLN A 67 -8.49 -16.85 1.94
C GLN A 67 -7.41 -17.85 1.52
N ARG A 68 -6.32 -18.01 2.31
CA ARG A 68 -5.20 -18.91 2.05
C ARG A 68 -4.51 -18.69 0.69
N ILE A 69 -4.54 -17.45 0.20
CA ILE A 69 -3.92 -17.05 -1.08
C ILE A 69 -2.43 -16.73 -0.89
N LEU A 70 -1.99 -16.45 0.34
CA LEU A 70 -0.60 -16.10 0.63
C LEU A 70 0.32 -17.33 0.56
N GLY A 71 1.11 -17.42 -0.51
CA GLY A 71 2.13 -18.45 -0.66
C GLY A 71 3.41 -18.17 0.14
N ASN A 72 4.28 -19.18 0.26
CA ASN A 72 5.56 -19.07 0.96
C ASN A 72 6.51 -18.00 0.37
N THR A 73 6.37 -17.68 -0.92
CA THR A 73 7.13 -16.62 -1.58
C THR A 73 6.74 -15.24 -1.06
N TRP A 74 5.46 -15.00 -0.78
CA TRP A 74 4.98 -13.72 -0.26
C TRP A 74 5.63 -13.38 1.08
N LEU A 75 5.67 -14.36 1.99
CA LEU A 75 6.28 -14.16 3.32
C LEU A 75 7.79 -13.89 3.20
N ARG A 76 8.49 -14.60 2.30
CA ARG A 76 9.92 -14.34 2.03
C ARG A 76 10.13 -12.92 1.51
N THR A 77 9.36 -12.49 0.51
CA THR A 77 9.46 -11.13 -0.05
C THR A 77 9.17 -10.07 1.00
N PHE A 78 8.15 -10.26 1.84
CA PHE A 78 7.83 -9.37 2.94
C PHE A 78 8.99 -9.26 3.94
N ILE A 79 9.55 -10.39 4.38
CA ILE A 79 10.68 -10.42 5.32
C ILE A 79 11.89 -9.71 4.73
N PHE A 80 12.27 -9.98 3.47
CA PHE A 80 13.39 -9.30 2.84
C PHE A 80 13.18 -7.79 2.74
N THR A 81 11.98 -7.37 2.34
CA THR A 81 11.64 -5.94 2.24
C THR A 81 11.71 -5.26 3.61
N PHE A 82 11.18 -5.92 4.64
CA PHE A 82 11.20 -5.42 6.02
C PHE A 82 12.63 -5.30 6.54
N ILE A 83 13.48 -6.31 6.35
CA ILE A 83 14.89 -6.29 6.78
C ILE A 83 15.64 -5.13 6.10
N ILE A 84 15.47 -4.97 4.78
CA ILE A 84 16.13 -3.87 4.04
C ILE A 84 15.66 -2.52 4.58
N ALA A 85 14.36 -2.31 4.75
CA ALA A 85 13.81 -1.08 5.30
C ALA A 85 14.31 -0.79 6.72
N PHE A 86 14.39 -1.83 7.56
CA PHE A 86 14.88 -1.73 8.93
C PHE A 86 16.37 -1.35 8.98
N ILE A 87 17.21 -1.95 8.14
CA ILE A 87 18.63 -1.59 8.02
C ILE A 87 18.78 -0.13 7.59
N ILE A 88 18.03 0.32 6.59
CA ILE A 88 18.05 1.71 6.13
C ILE A 88 17.64 2.66 7.27
N ALA A 89 16.58 2.34 8.01
CA ALA A 89 16.13 3.14 9.14
C ALA A 89 17.22 3.25 10.23
N ILE A 90 17.89 2.15 10.56
CA ILE A 90 19.03 2.16 11.50
C ILE A 90 20.14 3.09 11.01
N ILE A 91 20.56 2.94 9.75
CA ILE A 91 21.62 3.76 9.15
C ILE A 91 21.25 5.25 9.25
N MET A 92 20.02 5.61 8.92
CA MET A 92 19.53 6.99 9.00
C MET A 92 19.60 7.57 10.44
N VAL A 93 19.24 6.78 11.46
CA VAL A 93 19.33 7.22 12.86
C VAL A 93 20.78 7.47 13.26
N PHE A 94 21.71 6.61 12.86
CA PHE A 94 23.13 6.79 13.16
C PHE A 94 23.72 8.00 12.43
N VAL A 95 23.37 8.20 11.15
CA VAL A 95 23.80 9.39 10.37
C VAL A 95 23.31 10.67 11.04
N ARG A 96 22.04 10.72 11.47
CA ARG A 96 21.47 11.87 12.18
C ARG A 96 22.12 12.12 13.55
N LYS A 97 22.64 11.09 14.22
CA LYS A 97 23.34 11.27 15.51
C LYS A 97 24.78 11.77 15.33
N LEU A 98 25.36 11.55 14.14
CA LEU A 98 26.74 11.90 13.84
C LEU A 98 26.91 13.36 13.34
N PHE A 99 25.88 13.93 12.71
CA PHE A 99 25.79 15.33 12.26
C PHE A 99 24.88 16.14 13.16
#